data_AF-A0A7C3MEM2-F1
#
_entry.id   AF-A0A7C3MEM2-F1
#
_cell.length_a   1.000
_cell.length_b   1.000
_cell.length_c   1.000
_cell.angle_alpha   90.00
_cell.angle_beta   90.00
_cell.angle_gamma   90.00
#
_symmetry.space_group_name_H-M   'P 1'
#
loop_
_entity.id
_entity.type
_entity.pdbx_description
1 polymer ?
#
loop_
_entity_poly.entity_id
_entity_poly.type
_entity_poly.pdbx_seq_one_letter_code
_entity_poly.pdbx_strand_id
1 'polypeptide(L)'
;MLKEYASKILGSFDELSRILRKEEGNLVVEDDPLIVVIRRNRIEFYVSGEFHGYVSESEEELSETVSEEAKLWLQALANLHFKRFTLRR
;
A
#
# COMPACT_ATOMS: atom_id res chain seq x y z
N MET A 1 5.85 -13.19 0.20
CA MET A 1 6.37 -11.95 0.84
C MET A 1 5.51 -10.73 0.52
N LEU A 2 5.30 -10.31 -0.73
CA LEU A 2 4.47 -9.12 -1.02
C LEU A 2 3.02 -9.32 -0.56
N LYS A 3 2.43 -10.49 -0.83
CA LYS A 3 1.10 -10.89 -0.33
C LYS A 3 0.95 -10.83 1.19
N GLU A 4 2.02 -11.11 1.95
CA GLU A 4 2.00 -11.01 3.42
C GLU A 4 1.96 -9.55 3.88
N TYR A 5 2.70 -8.67 3.22
CA TYR A 5 2.61 -7.23 3.48
C TYR A 5 1.25 -6.69 3.08
N ALA A 6 0.72 -7.09 1.92
CA ALA A 6 -0.60 -6.69 1.48
C ALA A 6 -1.68 -7.12 2.48
N SER A 7 -1.68 -8.37 2.95
CA SER A 7 -2.65 -8.83 3.95
C SER A 7 -2.57 -8.03 5.26
N LYS A 8 -1.36 -7.69 5.74
CA LYS A 8 -1.21 -6.80 6.90
C LYS A 8 -1.80 -5.41 6.66
N ILE A 9 -1.52 -4.80 5.51
CA ILE A 9 -2.01 -3.47 5.15
C ILE A 9 -3.53 -3.47 5.04
N LEU A 10 -4.10 -4.45 4.33
CA LEU A 10 -5.54 -4.59 4.12
C LEU A 10 -6.28 -4.88 5.43
N GLY A 11 -5.71 -5.73 6.29
CA GLY A 11 -6.24 -5.96 7.65
C GLY A 11 -6.21 -4.72 8.55
N SER A 12 -5.26 -3.81 8.32
CA SER A 12 -5.14 -2.53 9.03
C SER A 12 -5.79 -1.35 8.30
N PHE A 13 -6.63 -1.59 7.29
CA PHE A 13 -7.18 -0.53 6.43
C PHE A 13 -7.82 0.61 7.23
N ASP A 14 -8.72 0.29 8.18
CA ASP A 14 -9.44 1.31 8.93
C ASP A 14 -8.52 2.15 9.84
N GLU A 15 -7.42 1.57 10.31
CA GLU A 15 -6.42 2.29 11.09
C GLU A 15 -5.54 3.19 10.23
N LEU A 16 -5.07 2.69 9.08
CA LEU A 16 -4.34 3.46 8.08
C LEU A 16 -5.20 4.62 7.56
N SER A 17 -6.52 4.42 7.48
CA SER A 17 -7.51 5.42 7.10
C SER A 17 -7.54 6.66 8.02
N ARG A 18 -6.93 6.58 9.22
CA ARG A 18 -6.80 7.70 10.15
C ARG A 18 -5.53 8.53 9.91
N ILE A 19 -4.62 8.04 9.07
CA ILE A 19 -3.29 8.64 8.83
C ILE A 19 -3.16 9.06 7.35
N LEU A 20 -3.65 8.21 6.45
CA LEU A 20 -3.56 8.41 5.00
C LEU A 20 -4.74 9.22 4.47
N ARG A 21 -4.49 9.88 3.32
CA ARG A 21 -5.51 10.61 2.57
C ARG A 21 -6.58 9.65 2.04
N LYS A 22 -7.84 10.07 2.09
CA LYS A 22 -8.99 9.31 1.60
C LYS A 22 -9.53 9.94 0.33
N GLU A 23 -9.71 9.13 -0.70
CA GLU A 23 -10.37 9.52 -1.95
C GLU A 23 -11.35 8.45 -2.38
N GLU A 24 -12.62 8.82 -2.53
CA GLU A 24 -13.69 7.91 -2.96
C GLU A 24 -13.77 6.58 -2.17
N GLY A 25 -13.40 6.62 -0.89
CA GLY A 25 -13.38 5.44 -0.01
C GLY A 25 -12.11 4.58 -0.08
N ASN A 26 -11.13 4.96 -0.90
CA ASN A 26 -9.79 4.36 -0.98
C ASN A 26 -8.79 5.19 -0.18
N LEU A 27 -7.66 4.59 0.19
CA LEU A 27 -6.53 5.33 0.75
C LEU A 27 -5.51 5.58 -0.34
N VAL A 28 -4.99 6.79 -0.42
CA VAL A 28 -4.06 7.20 -1.48
C VAL A 28 -2.77 7.72 -0.86
N VAL A 29 -1.64 7.27 -1.40
CA VAL A 29 -0.31 7.80 -1.12
C VAL A 29 0.27 8.31 -2.44
N GLU A 30 0.61 9.59 -2.48
CA GLU A 30 1.20 10.26 -3.65
C GLU A 30 2.70 10.47 -3.39
N ASP A 31 3.54 9.94 -4.28
CA ASP A 31 5.00 10.06 -4.27
C ASP A 31 5.50 10.20 -5.71
N ASP A 32 5.31 11.39 -6.30
CA ASP A 32 5.51 11.70 -7.73
C ASP A 32 6.80 11.08 -8.32
N PRO A 33 6.71 10.20 -9.36
CA PRO A 33 5.55 9.92 -10.20
C PRO A 33 4.64 8.76 -9.72
N LEU A 34 4.95 8.12 -8.61
CA LEU A 34 4.22 6.96 -8.10
C LEU A 34 2.97 7.36 -7.30
N ILE A 35 1.87 6.65 -7.52
CA ILE A 35 0.67 6.72 -6.71
C ILE A 35 0.33 5.31 -6.24
N VAL A 36 0.17 5.14 -4.93
CA VAL A 36 -0.26 3.89 -4.31
C VAL A 36 -1.71 4.04 -3.84
N VAL A 37 -2.60 3.22 -4.39
CA VAL A 37 -4.03 3.23 -4.05
C VAL A 37 -4.36 1.95 -3.28
N ILE A 38 -4.63 2.09 -1.99
CA ILE A 38 -5.07 1.00 -1.12
C ILE A 38 -6.59 0.95 -1.21
N ARG A 39 -7.11 -0.10 -1.85
CA ARG A 39 -8.54 -0.45 -1.85
C ARG A 39 -8.84 -1.44 -0.74
N ARG A 40 -10.11 -1.82 -0.59
CA ARG A 40 -10.54 -2.81 0.42
C ARG A 40 -10.00 -4.22 0.17
N ASN A 41 -9.72 -4.60 -1.08
CA ASN A 41 -9.34 -5.96 -1.46
C ASN A 41 -7.95 -6.07 -2.11
N ARG A 42 -7.32 -4.96 -2.50
CA ARG A 42 -6.02 -4.93 -3.16
C ARG A 42 -5.36 -3.56 -3.05
N ILE A 43 -4.07 -3.53 -3.32
CA ILE A 43 -3.23 -2.34 -3.36
C ILE A 43 -2.76 -2.18 -4.80
N GLU A 44 -3.05 -1.04 -5.41
CA GLU A 44 -2.74 -0.73 -6.80
C GLU A 44 -1.61 0.29 -6.87
N PHE A 45 -0.79 0.16 -7.92
CA PHE A 45 0.35 1.02 -8.16
C PHE A 45 0.19 1.70 -9.52
N TYR A 46 0.38 3.01 -9.52
CA TYR A 46 0.30 3.83 -10.72
C TYR A 46 1.57 4.67 -10.86
N VAL A 47 2.09 4.82 -12.08
CA VAL A 47 3.23 5.70 -12.38
C VAL A 47 2.77 6.72 -13.40
N SER A 48 2.91 8.01 -13.09
CA SER A 48 2.43 9.10 -13.94
C SER A 48 0.94 8.98 -14.31
N GLY A 49 0.14 8.38 -13.42
CA GLY A 49 -1.29 8.10 -13.62
C GLY A 49 -1.61 6.83 -14.43
N GLU A 50 -0.63 6.12 -14.96
CA GLU A 50 -0.82 4.83 -15.66
C GLU A 50 -0.83 3.67 -14.68
N PHE A 51 -1.65 2.65 -14.89
CA PHE A 51 -1.73 1.47 -14.03
C PHE A 51 -0.56 0.52 -14.29
N HIS A 52 0.21 0.21 -13.25
CA HIS A 52 1.42 -0.62 -13.34
C HIS A 52 1.33 -1.95 -12.58
N GLY A 53 0.21 -2.20 -11.91
CA GLY A 53 -0.05 -3.48 -11.26
C GLY A 53 -0.73 -3.36 -9.90
N TYR A 54 -0.91 -4.52 -9.27
CA TYR A 54 -1.54 -4.64 -7.97
C TYR A 54 -0.99 -5.81 -7.14
N VAL A 55 -1.20 -5.72 -5.83
CA VAL A 55 -0.97 -6.80 -4.89
C VAL A 55 -2.20 -6.95 -4.00
N SER A 56 -2.69 -8.18 -3.86
CA SER A 56 -3.77 -8.58 -2.97
C SER A 56 -3.29 -9.68 -2.02
N GLU A 57 -4.19 -10.25 -1.22
CA GLU A 57 -3.85 -11.38 -0.36
C GLU A 57 -3.58 -12.68 -1.14
N SER A 58 -4.24 -12.86 -2.28
CA SER A 58 -4.17 -14.08 -3.09
C SER A 58 -3.27 -13.94 -4.33
N GLU A 59 -3.27 -12.78 -4.94
CA GLU A 59 -2.69 -12.53 -6.28
C GLU A 59 -1.78 -11.30 -6.26
N GLU A 60 -0.74 -11.35 -7.10
CA GLU A 60 0.16 -10.23 -7.34
C GLU A 60 0.48 -10.17 -8.83
N GLU A 61 0.40 -8.97 -9.40
CA GLU A 61 0.75 -8.69 -10.79
C GLU A 61 1.36 -7.30 -10.82
N LEU A 62 2.68 -7.22 -11.02
CA LEU A 62 3.42 -5.96 -11.05
C LEU A 62 4.26 -5.92 -12.32
N SER A 63 4.22 -4.78 -13.00
CA SER A 63 5.20 -4.48 -14.05
C SER A 63 6.61 -4.33 -13.47
N GLU A 64 7.62 -4.60 -14.29
CA GLU A 64 9.02 -4.44 -13.89
C GLU A 64 9.32 -3.01 -13.42
N THR A 65 8.64 -2.01 -14.00
CA THR A 65 8.77 -0.58 -13.68
C THR A 65 8.52 -0.25 -12.22
N VAL A 66 7.66 -1.00 -11.52
CA VAL A 66 7.22 -0.67 -10.15
C VAL A 66 7.55 -1.75 -9.13
N SER A 67 8.18 -2.85 -9.54
CA SER A 67 8.36 -4.03 -8.70
C SER A 67 9.19 -3.75 -7.42
N GLU A 68 10.27 -2.99 -7.55
CA GLU A 68 11.15 -2.66 -6.41
C GLU A 68 10.48 -1.64 -5.46
N GLU A 69 9.97 -0.55 -6.02
CA GLU A 69 9.28 0.51 -5.29
C GLU A 69 8.02 -0.02 -4.59
N ALA A 70 7.23 -0.86 -5.26
CA ALA A 70 6.05 -1.49 -4.67
C ALA A 70 6.43 -2.33 -3.45
N LYS A 71 7.53 -3.08 -3.52
CA LYS A 71 8.03 -3.86 -2.38
C LYS A 71 8.42 -2.96 -1.21
N LEU A 72 9.13 -1.86 -1.46
CA LEU A 72 9.54 -0.90 -0.43
C LEU A 72 8.32 -0.23 0.22
N TRP A 73 7.35 0.20 -0.57
CA TRP A 73 6.11 0.81 -0.08
C TRP A 73 5.27 -0.16 0.73
N LEU A 74 5.08 -1.39 0.26
CA LEU A 74 4.36 -2.43 1.00
C LEU A 74 5.05 -2.73 2.34
N GLN A 75 6.37 -2.81 2.35
CA GLN A 75 7.12 -3.00 3.58
C GLN A 75 6.98 -1.79 4.53
N ALA A 76 7.05 -0.57 4.02
CA ALA A 76 6.90 0.64 4.83
C ALA A 76 5.50 0.75 5.43
N LEU A 77 4.45 0.56 4.63
CA LEU A 77 3.05 0.62 5.06
C LEU A 77 2.70 -0.48 6.06
N ALA A 78 3.16 -1.72 5.83
CA ALA A 78 2.98 -2.80 6.79
C ALA A 78 3.69 -2.53 8.12
N ASN A 79 4.83 -1.83 8.09
CA ASN A 79 5.59 -1.44 9.29
C ASN A 79 5.12 -0.13 9.93
N LEU A 80 4.33 0.70 9.23
CA LEU A 80 3.78 1.95 9.76
C LEU A 80 2.90 1.68 10.98
N HIS A 81 2.20 0.54 10.96
CA HIS A 81 1.47 0.00 12.11
C HIS A 81 2.41 -0.25 13.30
N PHE A 82 3.56 -0.90 13.11
CA PHE A 82 4.48 -1.24 14.19
C PHE A 82 5.05 -0.01 14.90
N LYS A 83 5.40 1.07 14.17
CA LYS A 83 5.94 2.30 14.80
C LYS A 83 4.94 2.93 15.78
N ARG A 84 3.63 2.85 15.53
CA ARG A 84 2.60 3.34 16.48
C ARG A 84 2.55 2.55 17.78
N PHE A 85 2.81 1.25 17.74
CA PHE A 85 2.87 0.42 18.95
C PHE A 85 4.16 0.64 19.75
N THR A 86 5.29 0.96 19.09
CA THR A 86 6.58 1.16 19.77
C THR A 86 6.75 2.55 20.39
N LEU A 87 6.05 3.58 19.90
CA LEU A 87 6.14 4.96 20.43
C LEU A 87 5.43 5.19 21.78
N ARG A 88 4.91 4.15 22.44
CA ARG A 88 4.49 4.21 23.85
C ARG A 88 5.59 3.66 24.76
N ARG A 89 6.58 4.49 25.09
CA ARG A 89 7.36 4.41 26.34
C ARG A 89 7.99 5.75 26.64
#